data_AF-B4JRU5-F1
#
_entry.id   AF-B4JRU5-F1
#
_cell.length_a   1.000
_cell.length_b   1.000
_cell.length_c   1.000
_cell.angle_alpha   90.00
_cell.angle_beta   90.00
_cell.angle_gamma   90.00
#
_symmetry.space_group_name_H-M   'P 1'
#
loop_
_entity.id
_entity.type
_entity.pdbx_description
1 polymer ?
#
loop_
_entity_poly.entity_id
_entity_poly.type
_entity_poly.pdbx_seq_one_letter_code
_entity_poly.pdbx_strand_id
1 'polypeptide(L)'
;MSNSQENLDCSSDEEYAELLVPESNNSISTSTKQRRLEYFRKGIDADCEVHVPRTSDTGDAPLDGNVCYKKFRCHRVFLATASEKLEQDVFQNRHWNGVLQIHGVSPESVEIFLEFIYTLEVTSSQVDLLIIGDIFILSCAYNLPDLLFSFSQKLKEIDWPIEGIFPAFNLAFRHNIFDLENACLTKILENATELISHSSLMELQIYAFNYVIQHWLAAEAFQRDELIEVLKQYQTANNLTFTNAQQFPHFTKIAKYFRSVLFNAEGLVHKNLF
;
A
#
# COMPACT_ATOMS: atom_id res chain seq x y z
N MET A 1 -22.80 -97.52 6.20
CA MET A 1 -22.23 -97.72 4.85
C MET A 1 -22.82 -96.64 3.96
N SER A 2 -21.96 -95.77 3.42
CA SER A 2 -22.10 -94.95 2.19
C SER A 2 -23.42 -94.20 1.94
N ASN A 3 -23.47 -92.93 1.50
CA ASN A 3 -22.62 -92.23 0.54
C ASN A 3 -23.08 -90.75 0.44
N SER A 4 -22.16 -89.88 -0.02
CA SER A 4 -22.39 -88.69 -0.89
C SER A 4 -23.10 -87.45 -0.33
N GLN A 5 -22.41 -86.29 -0.16
CA GLN A 5 -22.17 -85.20 -1.16
C GLN A 5 -23.48 -84.52 -1.60
N GLU A 6 -23.75 -83.25 -1.26
CA GLU A 6 -23.32 -81.97 -1.90
C GLU A 6 -24.18 -80.86 -1.23
N ASN A 7 -23.92 -79.55 -1.16
CA ASN A 7 -22.79 -78.63 -1.35
C ASN A 7 -23.38 -77.20 -1.13
N LEU A 8 -22.51 -76.24 -0.78
CA LEU A 8 -22.69 -74.76 -0.77
C LEU A 8 -23.64 -74.14 0.27
N ASP A 9 -23.40 -72.97 0.87
CA ASP A 9 -22.31 -71.97 1.09
C ASP A 9 -23.09 -70.80 1.77
N CYS A 10 -22.63 -69.94 2.67
CA CYS A 10 -21.31 -69.44 2.99
C CYS A 10 -21.37 -68.77 4.39
N SER A 11 -20.41 -69.15 5.24
CA SER A 11 -19.77 -68.47 6.38
C SER A 11 -20.54 -67.43 7.23
N SER A 12 -20.77 -67.82 8.48
CA SER A 12 -20.64 -66.98 9.67
C SER A 12 -19.15 -66.82 10.05
N ASP A 13 -18.77 -65.75 10.74
CA ASP A 13 -18.23 -65.83 12.11
C ASP A 13 -17.70 -64.49 12.62
N GLU A 14 -17.85 -64.33 13.93
CA GLU A 14 -17.66 -63.16 14.78
C GLU A 14 -16.19 -62.86 15.14
N GLU A 15 -16.00 -61.69 15.79
CA GLU A 15 -14.89 -61.32 16.70
C GLU A 15 -13.56 -60.92 16.02
N TYR A 16 -12.98 -59.72 16.20
CA TYR A 16 -12.59 -59.03 17.43
C TYR A 16 -12.55 -57.50 17.24
N ALA A 17 -12.98 -56.77 18.27
CA ALA A 17 -12.80 -55.33 18.40
C ALA A 17 -11.33 -55.02 18.76
N GLU A 18 -10.62 -54.35 17.85
CA GLU A 18 -9.29 -53.78 18.13
C GLU A 18 -9.41 -52.28 18.41
N LEU A 19 -8.93 -51.90 19.59
CA LEU A 19 -8.99 -50.57 20.18
C LEU A 19 -8.09 -49.55 19.44
N LEU A 20 -8.70 -48.41 19.11
CA LEU A 20 -8.18 -47.04 19.20
C LEU A 20 -6.66 -46.83 19.32
N VAL A 21 -6.07 -46.32 18.24
CA VAL A 21 -5.19 -45.15 18.33
C VAL A 21 -5.73 -44.12 17.33
N PRO A 22 -6.35 -43.00 17.77
CA PRO A 22 -6.58 -41.90 16.86
C PRO A 22 -5.20 -41.32 16.53
N GLU A 23 -4.80 -41.43 15.26
CA GLU A 23 -3.77 -40.55 14.73
C GLU A 23 -4.16 -39.13 15.12
N SER A 24 -3.28 -38.48 15.88
CA SER A 24 -3.44 -37.12 16.33
C SER A 24 -3.43 -36.20 15.10
N ASN A 25 -4.58 -36.08 14.45
CA ASN A 25 -4.87 -34.97 13.57
C ASN A 25 -4.81 -33.72 14.46
N ASN A 26 -3.65 -33.07 14.43
CA ASN A 26 -3.49 -31.67 14.76
C ASN A 26 -4.42 -30.88 13.83
N SER A 27 -5.71 -30.88 14.16
CA SER A 27 -6.67 -29.90 13.69
C SER A 27 -6.26 -28.60 14.37
N ILE A 28 -5.30 -27.92 13.75
CA ILE A 28 -5.09 -26.50 13.95
C ILE A 28 -6.47 -25.90 13.67
N SER A 29 -7.18 -25.54 14.74
CA SER A 29 -8.43 -24.80 14.65
C SER A 29 -8.18 -23.57 13.78
N THR A 30 -8.53 -23.66 12.49
CA THR A 30 -8.36 -22.55 11.57
C THR A 30 -9.23 -21.42 12.08
N SER A 31 -8.60 -20.28 12.39
CA SER A 31 -9.32 -19.17 13.01
C SER A 31 -10.45 -18.70 12.09
N THR A 32 -11.52 -18.13 12.64
CA THR A 32 -12.63 -17.57 11.86
C THR A 32 -12.14 -16.63 10.75
N LYS A 33 -11.03 -15.92 11.03
CA LYS A 33 -10.33 -15.05 10.08
C LYS A 33 -9.76 -15.82 8.88
N GLN A 34 -9.01 -16.91 9.13
CA GLN A 34 -8.46 -17.75 8.05
C GLN A 34 -9.57 -18.34 7.18
N ARG A 35 -10.69 -18.75 7.79
CA ARG A 35 -11.85 -19.23 7.05
C ARG A 35 -12.44 -18.14 6.14
N ARG A 36 -12.66 -16.92 6.66
CA ARG A 36 -13.16 -15.78 5.86
C ARG A 36 -12.23 -15.45 4.69
N LEU A 37 -10.92 -15.46 4.93
CA LEU A 37 -9.92 -15.23 3.88
C LEU A 37 -9.96 -16.33 2.80
N GLU A 38 -10.17 -17.58 3.20
CA GLU A 38 -10.33 -18.70 2.27
C GLU A 38 -11.62 -18.57 1.42
N TYR A 39 -12.74 -18.17 2.02
CA TYR A 39 -13.98 -17.86 1.28
C TYR A 39 -13.73 -16.81 0.20
N PHE A 40 -13.02 -15.73 0.54
CA PHE A 40 -12.66 -14.70 -0.43
C PHE A 40 -11.75 -15.25 -1.55
N ARG A 41 -10.60 -15.83 -1.20
CA ARG A 41 -9.59 -16.27 -2.18
C ARG A 41 -10.12 -17.35 -3.13
N LYS A 42 -10.99 -18.24 -2.64
CA LYS A 42 -11.60 -19.30 -3.47
C LYS A 42 -12.90 -18.86 -4.15
N GLY A 43 -13.46 -17.71 -3.77
CA GLY A 43 -14.75 -17.23 -4.27
C GLY A 43 -15.91 -18.20 -4.01
N ILE A 44 -15.87 -18.93 -2.89
CA ILE A 44 -16.91 -19.88 -2.50
C ILE A 44 -18.18 -19.09 -2.17
N ASP A 45 -19.30 -19.38 -2.82
CA ASP A 45 -20.60 -18.73 -2.62
C ASP A 45 -20.63 -17.20 -2.84
N ALA A 46 -19.68 -16.68 -3.64
CA ALA A 46 -19.63 -15.27 -3.99
C ALA A 46 -20.88 -14.84 -4.78
N ASP A 47 -21.51 -13.73 -4.36
CA ASP A 47 -22.74 -13.17 -4.93
C ASP A 47 -22.51 -11.82 -5.66
N CYS A 48 -21.24 -11.38 -5.77
CA CYS A 48 -20.83 -10.22 -6.55
C CYS A 48 -19.38 -10.31 -7.06
N GLU A 49 -19.02 -9.41 -7.96
CA GLU A 49 -17.65 -9.24 -8.44
C GLU A 49 -17.17 -7.80 -8.23
N VAL A 50 -15.90 -7.64 -7.87
CA VAL A 50 -15.19 -6.35 -7.88
C VAL A 50 -14.25 -6.35 -9.08
N HIS A 51 -14.37 -5.35 -9.95
CA HIS A 51 -13.57 -5.21 -11.16
C HIS A 51 -12.64 -4.01 -11.04
N VAL A 52 -11.36 -4.25 -11.34
CA VAL A 52 -10.31 -3.21 -11.33
C VAL A 52 -9.67 -3.18 -12.72
N PRO A 53 -9.68 -2.04 -13.43
CA PRO A 53 -8.97 -1.92 -14.70
C PRO A 53 -7.49 -2.25 -14.50
N ARG A 54 -6.93 -3.06 -15.38
CA ARG A 54 -5.48 -3.15 -15.50
C ARG A 54 -5.00 -1.92 -16.25
N THR A 55 -4.18 -1.09 -15.62
CA THR A 55 -3.41 -0.08 -16.34
C THR A 55 -2.43 -0.83 -17.24
N SER A 56 -2.60 -0.73 -18.56
CA SER A 56 -1.57 -1.16 -19.50
C SER A 56 -0.44 -0.15 -19.41
N ASP A 57 0.75 -0.58 -18.95
CA ASP A 57 1.95 0.28 -18.83
C ASP A 57 2.48 0.81 -20.18
N THR A 58 1.84 0.47 -21.29
CA THR A 58 2.09 1.06 -22.59
C THR A 58 1.17 2.26 -22.76
N GLY A 59 1.75 3.46 -22.85
CA GLY A 59 1.09 4.74 -23.18
C GLY A 59 0.38 4.78 -24.55
N ASP A 60 0.18 3.63 -25.17
CA ASP A 60 -0.70 3.44 -26.31
C ASP A 60 -2.08 3.11 -25.76
N ALA A 61 -2.95 4.11 -25.74
CA ALA A 61 -4.37 3.90 -25.56
C ALA A 61 -4.81 2.75 -26.49
N PRO A 62 -5.49 1.71 -25.97
CA PRO A 62 -5.86 0.58 -26.81
C PRO A 62 -6.80 1.10 -27.91
N LEU A 63 -6.32 1.01 -29.15
CA LEU A 63 -7.02 1.40 -30.38
C LEU A 63 -8.28 0.55 -30.65
N ASP A 64 -8.58 -0.41 -29.78
CA ASP A 64 -9.86 -1.12 -29.70
C ASP A 64 -10.29 -1.16 -28.23
N GLY A 65 -11.48 -0.60 -27.94
CA GLY A 65 -12.00 -0.28 -26.59
C GLY A 65 -12.28 -1.45 -25.64
N ASN A 66 -11.35 -2.38 -25.49
CA ASN A 66 -11.44 -3.52 -24.59
C ASN A 66 -10.60 -3.26 -23.34
N VAL A 67 -11.23 -2.68 -22.31
CA VAL A 67 -10.59 -2.51 -20.99
C VAL A 67 -10.45 -3.89 -20.35
N CYS A 68 -9.21 -4.29 -20.06
CA CYS A 68 -8.94 -5.54 -19.35
C CYS A 68 -9.10 -5.31 -17.84
N TYR A 69 -9.89 -6.14 -17.16
CA TYR A 69 -10.13 -6.03 -15.72
C TYR A 69 -9.53 -7.23 -14.96
N LYS A 70 -8.92 -6.98 -13.80
CA LYS A 70 -8.78 -8.01 -12.76
C LYS A 70 -10.12 -8.11 -12.03
N LYS A 71 -10.61 -9.34 -11.85
CA LYS A 71 -11.91 -9.62 -11.24
C LYS A 71 -11.71 -10.35 -9.92
N PHE A 72 -12.39 -9.89 -8.89
CA PHE A 72 -12.41 -10.50 -7.57
C PHE A 72 -13.82 -10.95 -7.22
N ARG A 73 -14.02 -12.25 -6.98
CA ARG A 73 -15.30 -12.78 -6.51
C ARG A 73 -15.47 -12.45 -5.03
N CYS A 74 -16.57 -11.78 -4.69
CA CYS A 74 -16.80 -11.21 -3.36
C CYS A 74 -18.22 -11.51 -2.85
N HIS A 75 -18.46 -11.20 -1.58
CA HIS A 75 -19.77 -11.27 -0.97
C HIS A 75 -20.25 -9.87 -0.58
N ARG A 76 -21.45 -9.50 -1.04
CA ARG A 76 -22.06 -8.19 -0.79
C ARG A 76 -22.17 -7.88 0.70
N VAL A 77 -22.47 -8.90 1.50
CA VAL A 77 -22.57 -8.76 2.96
C VAL A 77 -21.27 -8.24 3.57
N PHE A 78 -20.11 -8.78 3.20
CA PHE A 78 -18.83 -8.33 3.74
C PHE A 78 -18.50 -6.91 3.30
N LEU A 79 -18.72 -6.59 2.02
CA LEU A 79 -18.52 -5.25 1.48
C LEU A 79 -19.38 -4.22 2.23
N ALA A 80 -20.68 -4.47 2.33
CA ALA A 80 -21.63 -3.56 2.97
C ALA A 80 -21.34 -3.36 4.46
N THR A 81 -20.96 -4.41 5.18
CA THR A 81 -20.64 -4.28 6.61
C THR A 81 -19.35 -3.51 6.88
N ALA A 82 -18.45 -3.43 5.91
CA ALA A 82 -17.18 -2.74 6.08
C ALA A 82 -17.30 -1.22 5.90
N SER A 83 -18.21 -0.74 5.06
CA SER A 83 -18.32 0.68 4.76
C SER A 83 -19.74 1.05 4.33
N GLU A 84 -20.27 2.15 4.88
CA GLU A 84 -21.54 2.72 4.45
C GLU A 84 -21.55 3.04 2.94
N LYS A 85 -20.42 3.48 2.40
CA LYS A 85 -20.27 3.73 0.97
C LYS A 85 -20.45 2.44 0.16
N LEU A 86 -19.83 1.36 0.59
CA LEU A 86 -20.01 0.04 -0.04
C LEU A 86 -21.44 -0.47 0.11
N GLU A 87 -22.08 -0.29 1.27
CA GLU A 87 -23.48 -0.65 1.48
C GLU A 87 -24.40 0.08 0.48
N GLN A 88 -24.21 1.39 0.33
CA GLN A 88 -24.94 2.19 -0.64
C GLN A 88 -24.73 1.66 -2.06
N ASP A 89 -23.48 1.37 -2.43
CA ASP A 89 -23.11 0.93 -3.77
C ASP A 89 -23.61 -0.48 -4.10
N VAL A 90 -23.64 -1.41 -3.14
CA VAL A 90 -24.00 -2.82 -3.39
C VAL A 90 -25.44 -3.20 -3.04
N PHE A 91 -26.10 -2.50 -2.10
CA PHE A 91 -27.49 -2.80 -1.69
C PHE A 91 -28.48 -1.70 -2.05
N GLN A 92 -28.08 -0.42 -2.03
CA GLN A 92 -29.01 0.70 -2.25
C GLN A 92 -29.01 1.20 -3.71
N ASN A 93 -28.01 0.80 -4.50
CA ASN A 93 -27.93 1.11 -5.92
C ASN A 93 -29.01 0.37 -6.74
N ARG A 94 -29.98 1.12 -7.26
CA ARG A 94 -31.07 0.59 -8.11
C ARG A 94 -30.60 0.00 -9.43
N HIS A 95 -29.40 0.37 -9.88
CA HIS A 95 -28.77 -0.09 -11.12
C HIS A 95 -27.69 -1.15 -10.86
N TRP A 96 -27.67 -1.74 -9.67
CA TRP A 96 -26.75 -2.81 -9.33
C TRP A 96 -26.91 -4.00 -10.28
N ASN A 97 -25.81 -4.39 -10.92
CA ASN A 97 -25.74 -5.48 -11.89
C ASN A 97 -24.89 -6.66 -11.40
N GLY A 98 -24.55 -6.70 -10.10
CA GLY A 98 -23.64 -7.70 -9.53
C GLY A 98 -22.16 -7.31 -9.58
N VAL A 99 -21.81 -6.15 -10.16
CA VAL A 99 -20.42 -5.71 -10.33
C VAL A 99 -20.17 -4.36 -9.67
N LEU A 100 -19.18 -4.31 -8.80
CA LEU A 100 -18.59 -3.06 -8.29
C LEU A 100 -17.32 -2.75 -9.07
N GLN A 101 -17.23 -1.57 -9.67
CA GLN A 101 -16.02 -1.13 -10.37
C GLN A 101 -15.22 -0.18 -9.48
N ILE A 102 -13.93 -0.47 -9.31
CA ILE A 102 -12.99 0.39 -8.59
C ILE A 102 -11.96 0.89 -9.61
N HIS A 103 -11.80 2.22 -9.69
CA HIS A 103 -10.93 2.90 -10.64
C HIS A 103 -9.83 3.68 -9.91
N GLY A 104 -8.73 3.93 -10.61
CA GLY A 104 -7.66 4.83 -10.14
C GLY A 104 -6.71 4.23 -9.10
N VAL A 105 -6.73 2.90 -8.90
CA VAL A 105 -5.83 2.18 -8.00
C VAL A 105 -5.43 0.84 -8.62
N SER A 106 -4.27 0.32 -8.21
CA SER A 106 -3.74 -0.96 -8.69
C SER A 106 -4.58 -2.16 -8.26
N PRO A 107 -4.61 -3.24 -9.05
CA PRO A 107 -5.29 -4.46 -8.64
C PRO A 107 -4.71 -5.10 -7.37
N GLU A 108 -3.42 -4.91 -7.09
CA GLU A 108 -2.73 -5.38 -5.88
C GLU A 108 -3.27 -4.67 -4.63
N SER A 109 -3.40 -3.34 -4.68
CA SER A 109 -3.99 -2.57 -3.57
C SER A 109 -5.44 -2.95 -3.28
N VAL A 110 -6.23 -3.24 -4.32
CA VAL A 110 -7.63 -3.69 -4.17
C VAL A 110 -7.70 -5.09 -3.56
N GLU A 111 -6.76 -5.98 -3.90
CA GLU A 111 -6.67 -7.29 -3.25
C GLU A 111 -6.44 -7.16 -1.75
N ILE A 112 -5.49 -6.30 -1.34
CA ILE A 112 -5.21 -6.01 0.09
C ILE A 112 -6.44 -5.40 0.78
N PHE A 113 -7.10 -4.45 0.14
CA PHE A 113 -8.32 -3.83 0.63
C PHE A 113 -9.44 -4.86 0.86
N LEU A 114 -9.64 -5.77 -0.09
CA LEU A 114 -10.64 -6.83 0.05
C LEU A 114 -10.23 -7.83 1.13
N GLU A 115 -8.97 -8.26 1.22
CA GLU A 115 -8.51 -9.11 2.32
C GLU A 115 -8.74 -8.43 3.69
N PHE A 116 -8.48 -7.14 3.79
CA PHE A 116 -8.75 -6.34 4.99
C PHE A 116 -10.24 -6.33 5.33
N ILE A 117 -11.15 -6.18 4.37
CA ILE A 117 -12.60 -6.26 4.63
C ILE A 117 -13.01 -7.59 5.27
N TYR A 118 -12.40 -8.70 4.84
CA TYR A 118 -12.76 -10.03 5.37
C TYR A 118 -12.13 -10.33 6.72
N THR A 119 -11.00 -9.69 7.03
CA THR A 119 -10.13 -10.10 8.13
C THR A 119 -9.86 -9.03 9.17
N LEU A 120 -10.14 -7.76 8.86
CA LEU A 120 -9.82 -6.54 9.59
C LEU A 120 -8.32 -6.34 9.86
N GLU A 121 -7.46 -7.02 9.09
CA GLU A 121 -6.02 -6.93 9.21
C GLU A 121 -5.37 -6.99 7.83
N VAL A 122 -4.24 -6.31 7.68
CA VAL A 122 -3.40 -6.46 6.49
C VAL A 122 -2.50 -7.69 6.67
N THR A 123 -2.82 -8.78 5.96
CA THR A 123 -2.07 -10.05 6.00
C THR A 123 -1.41 -10.43 4.68
N SER A 124 -1.65 -9.66 3.62
CA SER A 124 -1.14 -9.97 2.29
C SER A 124 0.39 -9.86 2.24
N SER A 125 1.02 -10.78 1.52
CA SER A 125 2.45 -10.67 1.18
C SER A 125 2.73 -9.62 0.11
N GLN A 126 1.69 -9.00 -0.47
CA GLN A 126 1.79 -7.95 -1.49
C GLN A 126 1.93 -6.54 -0.88
N VAL A 127 2.12 -6.42 0.44
CA VAL A 127 2.41 -5.13 1.08
C VAL A 127 3.72 -4.60 0.50
N ASP A 128 3.64 -3.43 -0.12
CA ASP A 128 4.75 -2.72 -0.74
C ASP A 128 4.57 -1.21 -0.50
N LEU A 129 5.66 -0.51 -0.25
CA LEU A 129 5.63 0.95 -0.07
C LEU A 129 5.09 1.66 -1.32
N LEU A 130 5.35 1.13 -2.52
CA LEU A 130 4.98 1.79 -3.78
C LEU A 130 3.46 1.92 -3.98
N ILE A 131 2.67 1.05 -3.35
CA ILE A 131 1.20 1.09 -3.43
C ILE A 131 0.55 1.87 -2.27
N ILE A 132 1.32 2.52 -1.39
CA ILE A 132 0.78 3.27 -0.24
C ILE A 132 -0.22 4.35 -0.67
N GLY A 133 0.00 4.99 -1.81
CA GLY A 133 -0.91 5.98 -2.38
C GLY A 133 -2.28 5.40 -2.70
N ASP A 134 -2.32 4.22 -3.29
CA ASP A 134 -3.56 3.51 -3.61
C ASP A 134 -4.30 3.10 -2.33
N ILE A 135 -3.58 2.59 -1.33
CA ILE A 135 -4.15 2.23 -0.03
C ILE A 135 -4.72 3.46 0.67
N PHE A 136 -4.02 4.60 0.61
CA PHE A 136 -4.53 5.87 1.11
C PHE A 136 -5.83 6.28 0.40
N ILE A 137 -5.88 6.21 -0.93
CA ILE A 137 -7.09 6.51 -1.72
C ILE A 137 -8.24 5.61 -1.31
N LEU A 138 -8.03 4.29 -1.20
CA LEU A 138 -9.04 3.32 -0.79
C LEU A 138 -9.54 3.59 0.63
N SER A 139 -8.62 3.88 1.57
CA SER A 139 -8.97 4.20 2.95
C SER A 139 -9.86 5.44 3.05
N CYS A 140 -9.60 6.47 2.23
CA CYS A 140 -10.41 7.69 2.19
C CYS A 140 -11.74 7.46 1.49
N ALA A 141 -11.72 6.84 0.30
CA ALA A 141 -12.91 6.65 -0.54
C ALA A 141 -13.99 5.82 0.15
N TYR A 142 -13.59 4.84 0.96
CA TYR A 142 -14.49 3.96 1.69
C TYR A 142 -14.55 4.24 3.19
N ASN A 143 -13.93 5.32 3.66
CA ASN A 143 -13.89 5.72 5.08
C ASN A 143 -13.42 4.58 6.02
N LEU A 144 -12.30 3.97 5.67
CA LEU A 144 -11.66 2.86 6.39
C LEU A 144 -10.24 3.27 6.85
N PRO A 145 -10.10 4.17 7.83
CA PRO A 145 -8.79 4.64 8.30
C PRO A 145 -7.92 3.52 8.89
N ASP A 146 -8.54 2.49 9.49
CA ASP A 146 -7.84 1.34 10.06
C ASP A 146 -7.08 0.52 9.01
N LEU A 147 -7.51 0.56 7.74
CA LEU A 147 -6.78 -0.06 6.62
C LEU A 147 -5.39 0.56 6.48
N LEU A 148 -5.33 1.90 6.38
CA LEU A 148 -4.08 2.62 6.21
C LEU A 148 -3.18 2.46 7.43
N PHE A 149 -3.77 2.48 8.64
CA PHE A 149 -3.03 2.23 9.87
C PHE A 149 -2.42 0.81 9.86
N SER A 150 -3.22 -0.22 9.62
CA SER A 150 -2.75 -1.61 9.58
C SER A 150 -1.70 -1.83 8.49
N PHE A 151 -1.88 -1.20 7.32
CA PHE A 151 -0.91 -1.25 6.23
C PHE A 151 0.42 -0.60 6.63
N SER A 152 0.36 0.57 7.25
CA SER A 152 1.55 1.31 7.71
C SER A 152 2.33 0.56 8.80
N GLN A 153 1.65 -0.19 9.68
CA GLN A 153 2.35 -1.05 10.64
C GLN A 153 3.07 -2.20 9.93
N LYS A 154 2.42 -2.82 8.94
CA LYS A 154 3.04 -3.90 8.15
C LYS A 154 4.22 -3.42 7.31
N LEU A 155 4.17 -2.21 6.76
CA LEU A 155 5.29 -1.61 6.06
C LEU A 155 6.56 -1.54 6.92
N LYS A 156 6.45 -1.34 8.23
CA LYS A 156 7.63 -1.27 9.12
C LYS A 156 8.37 -2.60 9.26
N GLU A 157 7.73 -3.71 8.88
CA GLU A 157 8.28 -5.06 8.96
C GLU A 157 9.02 -5.50 7.67
N ILE A 158 9.00 -4.68 6.62
CA ILE A 158 9.62 -4.99 5.33
C ILE A 158 10.69 -3.95 4.95
N ASP A 159 11.55 -4.33 4.00
CA ASP A 159 12.51 -3.40 3.41
C ASP A 159 11.80 -2.43 2.46
N TRP A 160 12.24 -1.17 2.47
CA TRP A 160 11.60 -0.10 1.70
C TRP A 160 12.39 0.17 0.42
N PRO A 161 11.73 0.19 -0.76
CA PRO A 161 12.36 0.66 -1.98
C PRO A 161 12.71 2.14 -1.85
N ILE A 162 13.91 2.51 -2.27
CA ILE A 162 14.47 3.88 -2.14
C ILE A 162 13.57 4.89 -2.85
N GLU A 163 13.10 4.54 -4.04
CA GLU A 163 12.22 5.35 -4.88
C GLU A 163 10.87 5.64 -4.20
N GLY A 164 10.42 4.79 -3.28
CA GLY A 164 9.17 4.93 -2.55
C GLY A 164 9.25 5.82 -1.30
N ILE A 165 10.45 6.08 -0.76
CA ILE A 165 10.64 6.77 0.52
C ILE A 165 10.10 8.20 0.49
N PHE A 166 10.52 9.02 -0.47
CA PHE A 166 10.06 10.42 -0.57
C PHE A 166 8.59 10.55 -0.97
N PRO A 167 8.05 9.78 -1.92
CA PRO A 167 6.61 9.75 -2.17
C PRO A 167 5.78 9.41 -0.94
N ALA A 168 6.18 8.38 -0.18
CA ALA A 168 5.51 8.00 1.06
C ALA A 168 5.61 9.11 2.13
N PHE A 169 6.79 9.72 2.29
CA PHE A 169 6.98 10.85 3.19
C PHE A 169 6.08 12.03 2.83
N ASN A 170 6.03 12.41 1.56
CA ASN A 170 5.22 13.53 1.09
C ASN A 170 3.72 13.29 1.34
N LEU A 171 3.26 12.05 1.14
CA LEU A 171 1.89 11.64 1.44
C LEU A 171 1.62 11.72 2.95
N ALA A 172 2.49 11.13 3.78
CA ALA A 172 2.35 11.14 5.23
C ALA A 172 2.34 12.57 5.79
N PHE A 173 3.26 13.41 5.35
CA PHE A 173 3.40 14.80 5.76
C PHE A 173 2.17 15.64 5.37
N ARG A 174 1.66 15.50 4.13
CA ARG A 174 0.49 16.27 3.67
C ARG A 174 -0.79 15.90 4.40
N HIS A 175 -0.93 14.64 4.79
CA HIS A 175 -2.14 14.12 5.42
C HIS A 175 -2.00 13.94 6.94
N ASN A 176 -0.90 14.42 7.54
CA ASN A 176 -0.61 14.32 8.98
C ASN A 176 -0.66 12.88 9.52
N ILE A 177 -0.14 11.92 8.76
CA ILE A 177 -0.05 10.51 9.16
C ILE A 177 1.25 10.34 9.95
N PHE A 178 1.28 10.86 11.18
CA PHE A 178 2.50 11.04 11.97
C PHE A 178 3.33 9.75 12.18
N ASP A 179 2.67 8.61 12.36
CA ASP A 179 3.36 7.32 12.54
C ASP A 179 4.15 6.90 11.29
N LEU A 180 3.58 7.15 10.10
CA LEU A 180 4.23 6.86 8.83
C LEU A 180 5.29 7.93 8.53
N GLU A 181 4.99 9.20 8.80
CA GLU A 181 5.94 10.30 8.65
C GLU A 181 7.23 10.06 9.44
N ASN A 182 7.11 9.66 10.72
CA ASN A 182 8.27 9.33 11.55
C ASN A 182 9.06 8.14 11.00
N ALA A 183 8.39 7.09 10.53
CA ALA A 183 9.05 5.95 9.90
C ALA A 183 9.80 6.36 8.62
N CYS A 184 9.20 7.22 7.80
CA CYS A 184 9.84 7.78 6.62
C CYS A 184 11.08 8.60 6.99
N LEU A 185 11.02 9.44 8.03
CA LEU A 185 12.18 10.24 8.47
C LEU A 185 13.35 9.37 8.93
N THR A 186 13.07 8.30 9.68
CA THR A 186 14.08 7.31 10.04
C THR A 186 14.72 6.71 8.79
N LYS A 187 13.91 6.28 7.81
CA LYS A 187 14.39 5.72 6.54
C LYS A 187 15.15 6.73 5.69
N ILE A 188 14.78 8.01 5.72
CA ILE A 188 15.48 9.11 5.05
C ILE A 188 16.88 9.32 5.63
N LEU A 189 17.06 9.17 6.95
CA LEU A 189 18.38 9.23 7.57
C LEU A 189 19.21 7.96 7.30
N GLU A 190 18.61 6.78 7.43
CA GLU A 190 19.29 5.50 7.17
C GLU A 190 19.84 5.43 5.75
N ASN A 191 19.13 6.01 4.77
CA ASN A 191 19.50 5.99 3.35
C ASN A 191 19.96 7.36 2.83
N ALA A 192 20.40 8.25 3.72
CA ALA A 192 20.67 9.66 3.38
C ALA A 192 21.60 9.79 2.17
N THR A 193 22.72 9.05 2.16
CA THR A 193 23.76 9.14 1.12
C THR A 193 23.26 8.80 -0.28
N GLU A 194 22.26 7.92 -0.38
CA GLU A 194 21.64 7.59 -1.66
C GLU A 194 20.55 8.62 -2.00
N LEU A 195 19.72 8.96 -1.03
CA LEU A 195 18.57 9.85 -1.19
C LEU A 195 18.95 11.31 -1.52
N ILE A 196 20.13 11.80 -1.11
CA ILE A 196 20.56 13.17 -1.40
C ILE A 196 20.66 13.47 -2.91
N SER A 197 20.95 12.44 -3.72
CA SER A 197 21.05 12.56 -5.18
C SER A 197 19.85 11.99 -5.93
N HIS A 198 18.85 11.47 -5.20
CA HIS A 198 17.68 10.84 -5.80
C HIS A 198 16.70 11.89 -6.36
N SER A 199 16.15 11.63 -7.56
CA SER A 199 15.30 12.60 -8.27
C SER A 199 14.03 12.99 -7.51
N SER A 200 13.41 12.04 -6.81
CA SER A 200 12.18 12.27 -6.04
C SER A 200 12.33 13.28 -4.90
N LEU A 201 13.56 13.60 -4.46
CA LEU A 201 13.82 14.72 -3.55
C LEU A 201 13.39 16.06 -4.15
N MET A 202 13.59 16.24 -5.46
CA MET A 202 13.26 17.48 -6.18
C MET A 202 11.75 17.65 -6.39
N GLU A 203 11.00 16.55 -6.32
CA GLU A 203 9.54 16.52 -6.49
C GLU A 203 8.78 16.80 -5.19
N LEU A 204 9.48 16.83 -4.05
CA LEU A 204 8.88 17.18 -2.78
C LEU A 204 8.27 18.57 -2.81
N GLN A 205 7.13 18.74 -2.16
CA GLN A 205 6.59 20.07 -1.89
C GLN A 205 7.56 20.86 -1.02
N ILE A 206 7.64 22.17 -1.24
CA ILE A 206 8.60 23.05 -0.56
C ILE A 206 8.64 22.94 0.96
N TYR A 207 7.50 22.65 1.62
CA TYR A 207 7.45 22.44 3.06
C TYR A 207 8.00 21.08 3.49
N ALA A 208 7.72 20.02 2.73
CA ALA A 208 8.28 18.70 2.96
C ALA A 208 9.80 18.71 2.70
N PHE A 209 10.23 19.34 1.60
CA PHE A 209 11.64 19.56 1.28
C PHE A 209 12.35 20.34 2.40
N ASN A 210 11.76 21.45 2.86
CA ASN A 210 12.26 22.22 4.00
C ASN A 210 12.48 21.34 5.25
N TYR A 211 11.51 20.47 5.53
CA TYR A 211 11.57 19.57 6.68
C TYR A 211 12.70 18.55 6.55
N VAL A 212 12.90 17.95 5.37
CA VAL A 212 14.02 17.04 5.09
C VAL A 212 15.37 17.76 5.27
N ILE A 213 15.52 18.98 4.74
CA ILE A 213 16.75 19.76 4.90
C ILE A 213 17.04 20.05 6.38
N GLN A 214 16.04 20.44 7.16
CA GLN A 214 16.20 20.63 8.61
C GLN A 214 16.58 19.33 9.31
N HIS A 215 15.98 18.21 8.90
CA HIS A 215 16.24 16.91 9.50
C HIS A 215 17.69 16.47 9.26
N TRP A 216 18.20 16.60 8.03
CA TRP A 216 19.61 16.35 7.70
C TRP A 216 20.58 17.31 8.40
N LEU A 217 20.23 18.59 8.52
CA LEU A 217 21.03 19.56 9.28
C LEU A 217 21.11 19.20 10.77
N ALA A 218 19.98 18.84 11.38
CA ALA A 218 19.90 18.51 12.80
C ALA A 218 20.63 17.20 13.14
N ALA A 219 20.62 16.23 12.23
CA ALA A 219 21.33 14.98 12.36
C ALA A 219 22.81 15.05 11.93
N GLU A 220 23.27 16.21 11.46
CA GLU A 220 24.62 16.40 10.89
C GLU A 220 24.95 15.38 9.79
N ALA A 221 23.93 14.97 9.01
CA ALA A 221 24.06 13.92 8.00
C ALA A 221 24.95 14.33 6.81
N PHE A 222 25.04 15.64 6.53
CA PHE A 222 25.80 16.20 5.41
C PHE A 222 26.49 17.50 5.80
N GLN A 223 27.55 17.83 5.06
CA GLN A 223 28.15 19.15 5.17
C GLN A 223 27.21 20.21 4.59
N ARG A 224 27.30 21.44 5.14
CA ARG A 224 26.46 22.55 4.70
C ARG A 224 26.62 22.85 3.22
N ASP A 225 27.82 22.68 2.68
CA ASP A 225 28.11 22.94 1.28
C ASP A 225 27.41 21.97 0.33
N GLU A 226 27.28 20.70 0.73
CA GLU A 226 26.55 19.68 -0.02
C GLU A 226 25.06 20.04 -0.06
N LEU A 227 24.49 20.42 1.07
CA LEU A 227 23.08 20.83 1.16
C LEU A 227 22.79 22.15 0.42
N ILE A 228 23.77 23.04 0.29
CA ILE A 228 23.65 24.24 -0.57
C ILE A 228 23.54 23.84 -2.04
N GLU A 229 24.24 22.80 -2.51
CA GLU A 229 24.05 22.32 -3.88
C GLU A 229 22.70 21.66 -4.08
N VAL A 230 22.22 20.89 -3.11
CA VAL A 230 20.85 20.35 -3.14
C VAL A 230 19.82 21.48 -3.24
N LEU A 231 20.01 22.57 -2.48
CA LEU A 231 19.15 23.76 -2.55
C LEU A 231 19.12 24.40 -3.94
N LYS A 232 20.27 24.52 -4.60
CA LYS A 232 20.38 25.08 -5.97
C LYS A 232 19.70 24.19 -6.99
N GLN A 233 19.88 22.87 -6.87
CA GLN A 233 19.19 21.89 -7.70
C GLN A 233 17.68 21.99 -7.53
N TYR A 234 17.20 22.03 -6.28
CA TYR A 234 15.78 22.16 -5.97
C TYR A 234 15.19 23.47 -6.53
N GLN A 235 15.90 24.58 -6.35
CA GLN A 235 15.52 25.87 -6.92
C GLN A 235 15.37 25.82 -8.44
N THR A 236 16.32 25.19 -9.12
CA THR A 236 16.34 25.09 -10.58
C THR A 236 15.20 24.21 -11.06
N ALA A 237 15.03 23.03 -10.47
CA ALA A 237 13.98 22.06 -10.81
C ALA A 237 12.56 22.65 -10.63
N ASN A 238 12.37 23.51 -9.64
CA ASN A 238 11.07 24.09 -9.30
C ASN A 238 10.88 25.55 -9.75
N ASN A 239 11.81 26.08 -10.57
CA ASN A 239 11.79 27.46 -11.07
C ASN A 239 11.52 28.51 -9.96
N LEU A 240 12.26 28.40 -8.85
CA LEU A 240 12.09 29.26 -7.68
C LEU A 240 12.91 30.54 -7.84
N THR A 241 12.40 31.49 -8.63
CA THR A 241 12.99 32.82 -8.85
C THR A 241 12.14 33.92 -8.21
N PHE A 242 12.61 35.18 -8.22
CA PHE A 242 11.80 36.31 -7.73
C PHE A 242 10.46 36.47 -8.46
N THR A 243 10.35 35.95 -9.70
CA THR A 243 9.09 35.97 -10.45
C THR A 243 8.04 35.00 -9.88
N ASN A 244 8.47 33.94 -9.18
CA ASN A 244 7.60 33.00 -8.50
C ASN A 244 7.22 33.52 -7.10
N ALA A 245 6.39 34.57 -7.08
CA ALA A 245 6.02 35.28 -5.84
C ALA A 245 5.31 34.39 -4.80
N GLN A 246 4.72 33.26 -5.21
CA GLN A 246 4.03 32.35 -4.31
C GLN A 246 4.99 31.44 -3.56
N GLN A 247 5.92 30.77 -4.26
CA GLN A 247 6.78 29.76 -3.62
C GLN A 247 8.13 30.33 -3.16
N PHE A 248 8.64 31.36 -3.84
CA PHE A 248 9.95 31.93 -3.54
C PHE A 248 10.10 32.41 -2.08
N PRO A 249 9.12 33.10 -1.46
CA PRO A 249 9.24 33.47 -0.05
C PRO A 249 9.41 32.28 0.89
N HIS A 250 8.78 31.14 0.58
CA HIS A 250 8.97 29.90 1.35
C HIS A 250 10.36 29.32 1.14
N PHE A 251 10.88 29.35 -0.09
CA PHE A 251 12.24 28.92 -0.41
C PHE A 251 13.29 29.73 0.35
N THR A 252 13.13 31.05 0.43
CA THR A 252 14.06 31.90 1.19
C THR A 252 14.15 31.54 2.67
N LYS A 253 13.10 30.94 3.26
CA LYS A 253 13.15 30.47 4.66
C LYS A 253 14.13 29.31 4.81
N ILE A 254 14.23 28.44 3.80
CA ILE A 254 15.16 27.31 3.80
C ILE A 254 16.59 27.81 3.62
N ALA A 255 16.81 28.73 2.67
CA ALA A 255 18.12 29.32 2.43
C ALA A 255 18.70 30.03 3.67
N LYS A 256 17.85 30.58 4.55
CA LYS A 256 18.27 31.23 5.81
C LYS A 256 18.97 30.30 6.80
N TYR A 257 18.86 28.98 6.67
CA TYR A 257 19.67 28.06 7.48
C TYR A 257 21.17 28.13 7.13
N PHE A 258 21.49 28.65 5.94
CA PHE A 258 22.84 28.72 5.39
C PHE A 258 23.30 30.18 5.36
N ARG A 259 24.09 30.59 6.36
CA ARG A 259 24.57 31.98 6.49
C ARG A 259 25.38 32.48 5.29
N SER A 260 25.99 31.57 4.53
CA SER A 260 26.82 31.87 3.35
C SER A 260 26.01 32.02 2.04
N VAL A 261 24.70 31.78 2.08
CA VAL A 261 23.83 31.87 0.90
C VAL A 261 23.33 33.30 0.71
N LEU A 262 23.58 33.84 -0.48
CA LEU A 262 22.96 35.07 -0.98
C LEU A 262 22.15 34.76 -2.26
N PHE A 263 21.34 35.72 -2.68
CA PHE A 263 20.59 35.64 -3.93
C PHE A 263 21.12 36.66 -4.94
N ASN A 264 21.25 36.26 -6.21
CA ASN A 264 21.59 37.17 -7.29
C ASN A 264 20.38 38.05 -7.70
N ALA A 265 20.52 38.87 -8.75
CA ALA A 265 19.46 39.75 -9.24
C ALA A 265 18.19 39.02 -9.73
N GLU A 266 18.29 37.73 -10.06
CA GLU A 266 17.18 36.88 -10.52
C GLU A 266 16.56 36.06 -9.36
N GLY A 267 17.19 36.10 -8.17
CA GLY A 267 16.77 35.33 -7.01
C GLY A 267 17.43 33.96 -6.93
N LEU A 268 18.46 33.67 -7.73
CA LEU A 268 19.18 32.40 -7.71
C LEU A 268 20.22 32.35 -6.58
N VAL A 269 20.36 31.18 -5.96
CA VAL A 269 21.31 30.92 -4.87
C VAL A 269 22.74 31.09 -5.39
N HIS A 270 23.45 32.03 -4.79
CA HIS A 270 24.87 32.29 -5.01
C HIS A 270 25.63 32.03 -3.71
N LYS A 271 26.70 31.24 -3.78
CA LYS A 271 27.56 30.95 -2.63
C LYS A 271 28.58 32.07 -2.49
N ASN A 272 28.62 32.73 -1.34
CA ASN A 272 29.70 33.67 -1.05
C ASN A 272 31.01 32.91 -0.82
N LEU A 273 32.04 33.26 -1.58
CA LEU A 273 33.43 32.82 -1.39
C LEU A 273 34.16 33.79 -0.45
N PHE A 274 33.71 33.90 0.81
CA PHE A 274 34.43 34.65 1.85
C PHE A 274 34.90 33.71 2.95
#